data_AF-A0A924JCV8-F1
#
_entry.id   AF-A0A924JCV8-F1
#
_cell.length_a   1.000
_cell.length_b   1.000
_cell.length_c   1.000
_cell.angle_alpha   90.00
_cell.angle_beta   90.00
_cell.angle_gamma   90.00
#
_symmetry.space_group_name_H-M   'P 1'
#
loop_
_entity.id
_entity.type
_entity.pdbx_description
1 polymer ?
#
loop_
_entity_poly.entity_id
_entity_poly.type
_entity_poly.pdbx_seq_one_letter_code
_entity_poly.pdbx_strand_id
1 'polypeptide(L)'
;MNTQHDFNLIKGRFSVSEAELLLRELAQAKIQHHMRRLSWQDNAEEDIKFLEKRIREIESGLRDALQHIKISADGSGQVDIDGMVTIRTV
;
A
#
# COMPACT_ATOMS: atom_id res chain seq x y z
N MET A 1 21.37 18.77 8.75
CA MET A 1 21.90 17.67 7.91
C MET A 1 20.70 16.93 7.36
N ASN A 2 20.55 16.85 6.04
CA ASN A 2 19.40 16.21 5.39
C ASN A 2 19.70 14.72 5.29
N THR A 3 19.13 13.91 6.18
CA THR A 3 19.45 12.48 6.27
C THR A 3 18.35 11.69 5.57
N GLN A 4 18.70 10.98 4.49
CA GLN A 4 17.82 10.04 3.81
C GLN A 4 18.14 8.63 4.30
N HIS A 5 17.11 7.87 4.66
CA HIS A 5 17.22 6.45 4.99
C HIS A 5 16.21 5.66 4.18
N ASP A 6 16.68 4.61 3.50
CA ASP A 6 15.82 3.72 2.72
C ASP A 6 15.60 2.41 3.51
N PHE A 7 14.33 2.07 3.69
CA PHE A 7 13.90 0.83 4.35
C PHE A 7 13.27 -0.10 3.31
N ASN A 8 13.82 -1.29 3.16
CA ASN A 8 13.26 -2.29 2.26
C ASN A 8 12.09 -3.01 2.95
N LEU A 9 10.88 -2.78 2.43
CA LEU A 9 9.64 -3.31 2.98
C LEU A 9 9.32 -4.71 2.42
N ILE A 10 9.54 -4.91 1.11
CA ILE A 10 9.32 -6.18 0.43
C ILE A 10 10.44 -6.37 -0.59
N LYS A 11 11.03 -7.56 -0.60
CA LYS A 11 11.88 -8.00 -1.71
C LYS A 11 11.78 -9.50 -1.87
N GLY A 12 11.13 -9.96 -2.94
CA GLY A 12 11.00 -11.38 -3.18
C GLY A 12 10.22 -11.74 -4.45
N ARG A 13 10.26 -13.04 -4.75
CA ARG A 13 9.44 -13.69 -5.75
C ARG A 13 8.31 -14.43 -5.04
N PHE A 14 7.08 -14.20 -5.47
CA PHE A 14 5.88 -14.72 -4.84
C PHE A 14 5.01 -15.43 -5.88
N SER A 15 4.28 -16.46 -5.46
CA SER A 15 3.15 -16.93 -6.26
C SER A 15 2.10 -15.81 -6.40
N VAL A 16 1.28 -15.87 -7.44
CA VAL A 16 0.16 -14.93 -7.62
C VAL A 16 -0.74 -14.83 -6.39
N SER A 17 -1.03 -15.96 -5.73
CA SER A 17 -1.84 -15.99 -4.52
C SER A 17 -1.16 -15.32 -3.32
N GLU A 18 0.14 -15.56 -3.12
CA GLU A 18 0.90 -14.92 -2.04
C GLU A 18 1.06 -13.42 -2.28
N ALA A 19 1.33 -13.02 -3.53
CA ALA A 19 1.38 -11.63 -3.95
C ALA A 19 0.05 -10.91 -3.71
N GLU A 20 -1.07 -11.55 -4.07
CA GLU A 20 -2.40 -10.98 -3.84
C GLU A 20 -2.67 -10.80 -2.34
N LEU A 21 -2.34 -11.79 -1.51
CA LEU A 21 -2.49 -11.70 -0.06
C LEU A 21 -1.61 -10.58 0.53
N LEU A 22 -0.32 -10.56 0.18
CA LEU A 22 0.65 -9.58 0.67
C LEU A 22 0.21 -8.14 0.38
N LEU A 23 -0.21 -7.87 -0.87
CA LEU A 23 -0.65 -6.53 -1.25
C LEU A 23 -1.95 -6.12 -0.55
N ARG A 24 -2.88 -7.06 -0.33
CA ARG A 24 -4.10 -6.81 0.44
C ARG A 24 -3.77 -6.46 1.90
N GLU A 25 -2.86 -7.19 2.53
CA GLU A 25 -2.45 -6.93 3.91
C GLU A 25 -1.77 -5.58 4.08
N LEU A 26 -0.88 -5.21 3.14
CA LEU A 26 -0.25 -3.89 3.13
C LEU A 26 -1.25 -2.75 2.93
N ALA A 27 -2.17 -2.89 1.97
CA ALA A 27 -3.21 -1.90 1.73
C ALA A 27 -4.10 -1.73 2.98
N GLN A 28 -4.47 -2.85 3.62
CA GLN A 28 -5.26 -2.83 4.85
C GLN A 28 -4.51 -2.16 5.99
N ALA A 29 -3.22 -2.46 6.19
CA ALA A 29 -2.40 -1.80 7.22
C ALA A 29 -2.33 -0.28 7.01
N LYS A 30 -2.22 0.18 5.75
CA LYS A 30 -2.23 1.60 5.39
C LYS A 30 -3.60 2.25 5.65
N ILE A 31 -4.69 1.60 5.27
CA ILE A 31 -6.07 2.06 5.54
C ILE A 31 -6.29 2.19 7.05
N GLN A 32 -5.92 1.18 7.83
CA GLN A 32 -6.05 1.22 9.29
C GLN A 32 -5.22 2.34 9.93
N HIS A 33 -4.02 2.61 9.42
CA HIS A 33 -3.23 3.76 9.87
C HIS A 33 -3.99 5.09 9.65
N HIS A 34 -4.61 5.28 8.48
CA HIS A 34 -5.44 6.44 8.18
C HIS A 34 -6.69 6.53 9.06
N MET A 35 -7.37 5.40 9.32
CA MET A 35 -8.53 5.35 10.22
C MET A 35 -8.18 5.68 11.67
N ARG A 36 -7.04 5.21 12.18
CA ARG A 36 -6.61 5.53 13.56
C ARG A 36 -6.33 7.01 13.74
N ARG A 37 -5.75 7.67 12.73
CA ARG A 37 -5.54 9.13 12.75
C ARG A 37 -6.86 9.89 12.91
N LEU A 38 -7.98 9.41 12.33
CA LEU A 38 -9.30 10.01 12.56
C LEU A 38 -9.71 9.91 14.01
N SER A 39 -9.57 8.74 14.62
CA SER A 39 -10.05 8.53 15.99
C SER A 39 -9.36 9.44 17.03
N TRP A 40 -8.24 10.07 16.68
CA TRP A 40 -7.45 10.92 17.58
C TRP A 40 -7.63 12.42 17.33
N GLN A 41 -8.27 12.81 16.23
CA GLN A 41 -8.53 14.22 15.90
C GLN A 41 -10.04 14.45 16.06
N ASP A 42 -10.46 15.49 16.80
CA ASP A 42 -11.85 15.98 16.79
C ASP A 42 -12.13 16.55 15.39
N ASN A 43 -12.46 15.67 14.43
CA ASN A 43 -12.39 16.00 13.01
C ASN A 43 -13.56 16.87 12.54
N ALA A 44 -13.22 17.93 11.81
CA ALA A 44 -14.16 18.65 10.97
C ALA A 44 -14.58 17.77 9.77
N GLU A 45 -15.73 18.05 9.17
CA GLU A 45 -16.30 17.30 8.03
C GLU A 45 -15.33 17.20 6.83
N GLU A 46 -14.41 18.16 6.70
CA GLU A 46 -13.38 18.20 5.65
C GLU A 46 -12.32 17.09 5.81
N ASP A 47 -11.92 16.77 7.03
CA ASP A 47 -10.94 15.71 7.32
C ASP A 47 -11.49 14.32 6.99
N ILE A 48 -12.80 14.13 7.21
CA ILE A 48 -13.51 12.89 6.86
C ILE A 48 -13.51 12.70 5.34
N LYS A 49 -13.90 13.72 4.57
CA LYS A 49 -13.92 13.66 3.09
C LYS A 49 -12.54 13.41 2.50
N PHE A 50 -11.49 14.04 3.05
CA PHE A 50 -10.12 13.81 2.63
C PHE A 50 -9.70 12.35 2.81
N LEU A 51 -10.12 11.72 3.92
CA LEU A 51 -9.74 10.34 4.22
C LEU A 51 -10.56 9.32 3.44
N GLU A 52 -11.85 9.56 3.22
CA GLU A 52 -12.64 8.75 2.29
C GLU A 52 -12.04 8.75 0.88
N LYS A 53 -11.54 9.91 0.43
CA LYS A 53 -10.82 10.01 -0.84
C LYS A 53 -9.55 9.17 -0.79
N ARG A 54 -8.76 9.28 0.29
CA ARG A 54 -7.51 8.52 0.43
C ARG A 54 -7.71 7.01 0.48
N ILE A 55 -8.75 6.54 1.17
CA ILE A 55 -9.11 5.12 1.22
C ILE A 55 -9.47 4.62 -0.18
N ARG A 56 -10.33 5.36 -0.91
CA ARG A 56 -10.68 5.02 -2.30
C ARG A 56 -9.46 4.98 -3.23
N GLU A 57 -8.52 5.91 -3.09
CA GLU A 57 -7.27 5.90 -3.83
C GLU A 57 -6.45 4.63 -3.57
N ILE A 58 -6.36 4.19 -2.30
CA ILE A 58 -5.65 2.96 -1.93
C ILE A 58 -6.36 1.72 -2.51
N GLU A 59 -7.68 1.65 -2.41
CA GLU A 59 -8.46 0.54 -2.94
C GLU A 59 -8.39 0.44 -4.48
N SER A 60 -8.43 1.58 -5.17
CA SER A 60 -8.25 1.62 -6.63
C SER A 60 -6.85 1.14 -7.01
N GLY A 61 -5.81 1.68 -6.36
CA GLY A 61 -4.44 1.27 -6.63
C GLY A 61 -4.19 -0.22 -6.35
N LEU A 62 -4.80 -0.76 -5.29
CA LEU A 62 -4.75 -2.20 -5.01
C LEU A 62 -5.42 -3.00 -6.13
N ARG A 63 -6.62 -2.61 -6.57
CA ARG A 63 -7.35 -3.30 -7.64
C ARG A 63 -6.52 -3.34 -8.93
N ASP A 64 -5.92 -2.22 -9.30
CA ASP A 64 -5.09 -2.11 -10.50
C ASP A 64 -3.85 -3.01 -10.39
N ALA A 65 -3.17 -3.00 -9.23
CA ALA A 65 -2.01 -3.85 -8.98
C ALA A 65 -2.36 -5.36 -9.05
N LEU A 66 -3.49 -5.76 -8.46
CA LEU A 66 -3.96 -7.16 -8.51
C LEU A 66 -4.35 -7.58 -9.93
N GLN A 67 -4.95 -6.69 -10.71
CA GLN A 67 -5.26 -6.96 -12.11
C GLN A 67 -3.98 -7.13 -12.93
N HIS A 68 -2.97 -6.29 -12.70
CA HIS A 68 -1.66 -6.43 -13.34
C HIS A 68 -1.01 -7.78 -13.01
N ILE A 69 -0.99 -8.18 -11.73
CA ILE A 69 -0.44 -9.49 -11.33
C ILE A 69 -1.16 -10.64 -12.04
N LYS A 70 -2.49 -10.57 -12.19
CA LYS A 70 -3.26 -11.62 -12.86
C LYS A 70 -2.99 -11.72 -14.37
N ILE A 71 -2.72 -10.58 -15.02
CA ILE A 71 -2.44 -10.54 -16.46
C ILE A 71 -0.97 -10.88 -16.75
N SER A 72 -0.05 -10.39 -15.91
CA SER A 72 1.40 -10.47 -16.10
C SER A 72 2.04 -11.72 -15.50
N ALA A 73 1.28 -12.56 -14.81
CA ALA A 73 1.73 -13.87 -14.43
C ALA A 73 1.84 -14.76 -15.68
N ASP A 74 2.94 -14.58 -16.41
CA ASP A 74 3.41 -15.49 -17.45
C ASP A 74 3.37 -16.90 -16.86
N GLY A 75 3.00 -17.92 -17.65
CA GLY A 75 2.55 -19.27 -17.23
C GLY A 75 3.33 -20.05 -16.14
N SER A 76 4.43 -19.50 -15.63
CA SER A 76 5.06 -19.78 -14.34
C SER A 76 4.20 -19.50 -13.10
N GLY A 77 3.23 -18.57 -13.14
CA GLY A 77 2.39 -18.22 -11.99
C GLY A 77 3.12 -17.49 -10.84
N GLN A 78 4.26 -16.87 -11.14
CA GLN A 78 5.10 -16.15 -10.18
C GLN A 78 5.22 -14.67 -10.54
N VAL A 79 5.39 -13.82 -9.53
CA VAL A 79 5.63 -12.37 -9.69
C VAL A 79 6.72 -11.90 -8.75
N ASP A 80 7.58 -11.01 -9.25
CA ASP A 80 8.61 -10.34 -8.46
C ASP A 80 8.03 -9.03 -7.89
N ILE A 81 8.11 -8.84 -6.57
CA ILE A 81 7.66 -7.63 -5.88
C ILE A 81 8.84 -7.01 -5.14
N ASP A 82 9.07 -5.72 -5.41
CA ASP A 82 10.05 -4.88 -4.70
C ASP A 82 9.33 -3.64 -4.17
N GLY A 83 9.49 -3.36 -2.88
CA GLY A 83 8.88 -2.24 -2.17
C GLY A 83 9.88 -1.54 -1.26
N MET A 84 10.13 -0.27 -1.52
CA MET A 84 11.06 0.57 -0.77
C MET A 84 10.37 1.77 -0.14
N VAL A 85 10.64 2.02 1.14
CA VAL A 85 10.18 3.21 1.88
C VAL A 85 11.35 4.16 2.05
N THR A 86 11.26 5.34 1.46
CA THR A 86 12.26 6.39 1.64
C THR A 86 11.81 7.36 2.73
N ILE A 87 12.62 7.48 3.78
CA ILE A 87 12.40 8.39 4.91
C ILE A 87 13.34 9.59 4.74
N ARG A 88 12.76 10.80 4.72
CA ARG A 88 13.50 12.07 4.66
C ARG A 88 13.19 12.90 5.89
N THR A 89 14.23 13.38 6.54
CA THR A 89 14.13 14.28 7.69
C THR A 89 14.30 15.72 7.20
N VAL A 90 13.27 16.55 7.41
CA VAL A 90 13.29 17.99 7.13
C VAL A 90 13.73 18.79 8.35
#